data_AF-A0A942RYX0-F1
#
_entry.id   AF-A0A942RYX0-F1
#
_cell.length_a   1.000
_cell.length_b   1.000
_cell.length_c   1.000
_cell.angle_alpha   90.00
_cell.angle_beta   90.00
_cell.angle_gamma   90.00
#
_symmetry.space_group_name_H-M   'P 1'
#
loop_
_entity.id
_entity.type
_entity.pdbx_description
1 polymer ?
#
loop_
_entity_poly.entity_id
_entity_poly.type
_entity_poly.pdbx_seq_one_letter_code
_entity_poly.pdbx_strand_id
1 'polypeptide(L)'
;MLKHIHLLFVALVAIGFIGRVAMAQYQPEMLQRKWIKLSPHILAGLLLLTGIGLVFQGDWLAGSYAWIVAKLILMFVFIGLGLMTMREQGQKRWLAFGAALFCLFYIIKVAFAKQVFFFL
;
A
#
# COMPACT_ATOMS: atom_id res chain seq x y z
N MET A 1 -19.34 -7.76 -0.93
CA MET A 1 -18.98 -7.22 -2.27
C MET A 1 -17.85 -6.19 -2.18
N LEU A 2 -18.06 -5.02 -1.56
CA LEU A 2 -17.02 -3.96 -1.44
C LEU A 2 -15.69 -4.45 -0.83
N LYS A 3 -15.73 -5.32 0.18
CA LYS A 3 -14.53 -5.89 0.80
C LYS A 3 -13.65 -6.65 -0.22
N HIS A 4 -14.25 -7.43 -1.11
CA HIS A 4 -13.50 -8.17 -2.13
C HIS A 4 -12.88 -7.24 -3.16
N ILE A 5 -13.62 -6.21 -3.57
CA ILE A 5 -13.11 -5.18 -4.49
C ILE A 5 -11.93 -4.43 -3.86
N HIS A 6 -12.05 -4.03 -2.59
CA HIS A 6 -10.96 -3.39 -1.87
C HIS A 6 -9.72 -4.29 -1.78
N LEU A 7 -9.89 -5.58 -1.43
CA LEU A 7 -8.79 -6.54 -1.39
C LEU A 7 -8.15 -6.77 -2.77
N LEU A 8 -8.94 -6.75 -3.84
CA LEU A 8 -8.44 -6.79 -5.20
C LEU A 8 -7.56 -5.56 -5.51
N PHE A 9 -7.99 -4.36 -5.12
CA PHE A 9 -7.17 -3.16 -5.27
C PHE A 9 -5.89 -3.20 -4.43
N VAL A 10 -5.93 -3.74 -3.21
CA VAL A 10 -4.71 -3.97 -2.40
C VAL A 10 -3.75 -4.88 -3.15
N ALA A 11 -4.24 -5.99 -3.72
CA ALA A 11 -3.41 -6.92 -4.50
C ALA A 11 -2.83 -6.26 -5.76
N LEU A 12 -3.63 -5.48 -6.50
CA LEU A 12 -3.16 -4.74 -7.67
C LEU A 12 -2.09 -3.71 -7.33
N VAL A 13 -2.24 -2.98 -6.22
CA VAL A 13 -1.22 -2.03 -5.74
C VAL A 13 0.07 -2.77 -5.37
N ALA A 14 -0.03 -3.90 -4.66
CA ALA A 14 1.12 -4.70 -4.25
C ALA A 14 1.88 -5.27 -5.47
N ILE A 15 1.17 -5.90 -6.41
CA ILE A 15 1.75 -6.46 -7.62
C ILE A 15 2.33 -5.34 -8.49
N GLY A 16 1.61 -4.23 -8.66
CA GLY A 16 2.07 -3.07 -9.42
C GLY A 16 3.33 -2.44 -8.81
N PHE A 17 3.42 -2.39 -7.48
CA PHE A 17 4.63 -1.94 -6.78
C PHE A 17 5.83 -2.86 -7.07
N ILE A 18 5.67 -4.16 -6.89
CA ILE A 18 6.74 -5.15 -7.16
C ILE A 18 7.17 -5.09 -8.64
N GLY A 19 6.20 -5.04 -9.56
CA GLY A 19 6.47 -4.90 -10.99
C GLY A 19 7.25 -3.64 -11.32
N ARG A 20 6.94 -2.50 -10.69
CA ARG A 20 7.71 -1.27 -10.85
C ARG A 20 9.13 -1.37 -10.30
N VAL A 21 9.32 -2.05 -9.18
CA VAL A 21 10.67 -2.32 -8.65
C VAL A 21 11.44 -3.18 -9.64
N ALA A 22 10.86 -4.26 -10.16
CA ALA A 22 11.50 -5.08 -11.18
C ALA A 22 11.87 -4.26 -12.42
N MET A 23 10.94 -3.46 -12.95
CA MET A 23 11.21 -2.56 -14.09
C MET A 23 12.32 -1.54 -13.77
N ALA A 24 12.37 -1.00 -12.55
CA ALA A 24 13.44 -0.10 -12.14
C ALA A 24 14.84 -0.77 -12.17
N GLN A 25 14.92 -2.11 -12.02
CA GLN A 25 16.20 -2.83 -12.15
C GLN A 25 16.52 -3.18 -13.58
N TYR A 26 15.57 -3.81 -14.28
CA TYR A 26 15.85 -4.51 -15.52
C TYR A 26 15.57 -3.64 -16.76
N GLN A 27 14.59 -2.74 -16.69
CA GLN A 27 14.11 -1.95 -17.83
C GLN A 27 13.59 -0.57 -17.39
N PRO A 28 14.48 0.34 -16.94
CA PRO A 28 14.07 1.64 -16.40
C PRO A 28 13.35 2.52 -17.43
N GLU A 29 13.60 2.33 -18.73
CA GLU A 29 12.90 3.02 -19.82
C GLU A 29 11.39 2.75 -19.81
N MET A 30 10.98 1.55 -19.39
CA MET A 30 9.57 1.15 -19.33
C MET A 30 8.80 1.97 -18.28
N LEU A 31 9.46 2.39 -17.18
CA LEU A 31 8.86 3.27 -16.17
C LEU A 31 8.53 4.66 -16.71
N GLN A 32 9.08 5.07 -17.86
CA GLN A 32 8.75 6.34 -18.48
C GLN A 32 7.41 6.35 -19.21
N ARG A 33 6.85 5.17 -19.50
CA ARG A 33 5.56 5.06 -20.20
C ARG A 33 4.43 5.67 -19.36
N LYS A 34 3.61 6.50 -20.01
CA LYS A 34 2.51 7.26 -19.38
C LYS A 34 1.57 6.36 -18.55
N TRP A 35 1.27 5.15 -19.05
CA TRP A 35 0.41 4.18 -18.37
C TRP A 35 0.99 3.66 -17.04
N ILE A 36 2.31 3.43 -16.97
CA ILE A 36 2.98 2.91 -15.77
C ILE A 36 3.16 4.01 -14.72
N LYS A 37 3.32 5.27 -15.17
CA LYS A 37 3.33 6.43 -14.28
C LYS A 37 1.95 6.74 -13.69
N LEU A 38 0.89 6.58 -14.47
CA LEU A 38 -0.47 6.94 -14.06
C LEU A 38 -1.17 5.83 -13.25
N SER A 39 -0.90 4.56 -13.54
CA SER A 39 -1.53 3.42 -12.86
C SER A 39 -1.47 3.47 -11.31
N PRO A 40 -0.35 3.82 -10.64
CA PRO A 40 -0.32 3.86 -9.18
C PRO A 40 -1.25 4.94 -8.60
N HIS A 41 -1.45 6.07 -9.28
CA HIS A 41 -2.31 7.15 -8.78
C HIS A 41 -3.79 6.78 -8.88
N ILE A 42 -4.21 6.18 -9.99
CA ILE A 42 -5.59 5.72 -10.16
C ILE A 42 -5.90 4.62 -9.15
N LEU A 43 -5.01 3.62 -9.01
CA LEU A 43 -5.18 2.55 -8.04
C LEU A 43 -5.19 3.08 -6.60
N ALA A 44 -4.34 4.06 -6.26
CA ALA A 44 -4.36 4.68 -4.95
C ALA A 44 -5.68 5.39 -4.65
N GLY A 45 -6.22 6.15 -5.62
CA GLY A 45 -7.52 6.80 -5.48
C GLY A 45 -8.66 5.79 -5.26
N LEU A 46 -8.72 4.74 -6.08
CA LEU A 46 -9.71 3.68 -5.95
C LEU A 46 -9.57 2.90 -4.63
N LEU A 47 -8.34 2.61 -4.20
CA LEU A 47 -8.07 1.95 -2.94
C LEU A 47 -8.55 2.79 -1.75
N LEU A 48 -8.30 4.11 -1.77
CA LEU A 48 -8.78 5.03 -0.75
C LEU A 48 -10.31 5.14 -0.75
N LEU A 49 -10.93 5.33 -1.91
CA LEU A 49 -12.39 5.42 -2.04
C LEU A 49 -13.08 4.15 -1.51
N THR A 50 -12.58 2.99 -1.90
CA THR A 50 -13.13 1.71 -1.41
C THR A 50 -12.85 1.49 0.07
N GLY A 51 -11.70 1.92 0.58
CA GLY A 51 -11.39 1.88 2.02
C GLY A 51 -12.33 2.75 2.84
N ILE A 52 -12.59 3.99 2.39
CA ILE A 52 -13.55 4.91 3.01
C ILE A 52 -14.97 4.29 2.98
N GLY A 53 -15.39 3.75 1.84
CA GLY A 53 -16.68 3.07 1.72
C GLY A 53 -16.84 1.90 2.70
N LEU A 54 -15.77 1.14 2.95
CA LEU A 54 -15.78 0.07 3.96
C LEU A 54 -15.89 0.58 5.39
N VAL A 55 -15.29 1.73 5.70
CA VAL A 55 -15.40 2.35 7.03
C VAL A 55 -16.84 2.72 7.34
N PHE A 56 -17.55 3.35 6.39
CA PHE A 56 -18.96 3.70 6.55
C PHE A 56 -19.87 2.47 6.55
N GLN A 57 -19.64 1.51 5.64
CA GLN A 57 -20.44 0.28 5.59
C GLN A 57 -20.29 -0.58 6.86
N GLY A 58 -19.10 -0.56 7.47
CA GLY A 58 -18.80 -1.33 8.67
C GLY A 58 -19.15 -0.63 9.98
N ASP A 59 -19.61 0.63 9.94
CA ASP A 59 -19.83 1.50 11.09
C ASP A 59 -18.62 1.57 12.06
N TRP A 60 -17.41 1.53 11.50
CA TRP A 60 -16.18 1.43 12.30
C TRP A 60 -15.78 2.74 12.99
N LEU A 61 -16.51 3.83 12.74
CA LEU A 61 -16.33 5.12 13.39
C LEU A 61 -17.05 5.20 14.75
N ALA A 62 -18.06 4.35 15.00
CA ALA A 62 -18.77 4.31 16.27
C ALA A 62 -17.95 3.67 17.40
N GLY A 63 -16.89 2.92 17.07
CA GLY A 63 -16.01 2.26 18.04
C GLY A 63 -14.56 2.76 18.01
N SER A 64 -13.61 1.88 18.38
CA SER A 64 -12.18 2.20 18.28
C SER A 64 -11.75 2.27 16.81
N TYR A 65 -11.48 3.49 16.34
CA TYR A 65 -11.00 3.77 14.98
C TYR A 65 -9.47 3.89 14.91
N ALA A 66 -8.76 3.61 16.02
CA ALA A 66 -7.30 3.75 16.09
C ALA A 66 -6.57 2.88 15.03
N TRP A 67 -7.10 1.69 14.73
CA TRP A 67 -6.57 0.80 13.69
C TRP A 67 -6.71 1.38 12.28
N ILE A 68 -7.74 2.20 12.03
CA ILE A 68 -7.93 2.92 10.76
C ILE A 68 -6.87 4.01 10.63
N VAL A 69 -6.64 4.78 11.69
CA VAL A 69 -5.59 5.81 11.73
C VAL A 69 -4.22 5.19 11.52
N ALA A 70 -3.93 4.07 12.20
CA ALA A 70 -2.69 3.32 12.00
C ALA A 70 -2.50 2.87 10.55
N LYS A 71 -3.56 2.36 9.89
CA LYS A 71 -3.50 2.03 8.46
C LYS A 71 -3.15 3.23 7.58
N LEU A 72 -3.71 4.40 7.86
CA LEU A 72 -3.41 5.62 7.09
C LEU A 72 -1.95 6.05 7.29
N ILE A 73 -1.45 6.05 8.53
CA ILE A 73 -0.05 6.37 8.83
C ILE A 73 0.89 5.39 8.12
N LEU A 74 0.64 4.07 8.25
CA LEU A 74 1.44 3.04 7.59
C LEU A 74 1.37 3.14 6.07
N MET A 75 0.23 3.55 5.50
CA MET A 75 0.12 3.80 4.06
C MET A 75 1.07 4.92 3.63
N PHE A 76 1.17 6.02 4.37
CA PHE A 76 2.15 7.08 4.08
C PHE A 76 3.59 6.59 4.20
N VAL A 77 3.89 5.79 5.23
CA VAL A 77 5.21 5.15 5.41
C VAL A 77 5.53 4.25 4.21
N PHE A 78 4.58 3.41 3.78
CA PHE A 78 4.72 2.55 2.61
C PHE A 78 5.01 3.36 1.33
N ILE A 79 4.30 4.47 1.11
CA ILE A 79 4.54 5.37 -0.03
C ILE A 79 5.96 5.95 0.04
N GLY A 80 6.40 6.41 1.21
CA GLY A 80 7.75 6.94 1.43
C GLY A 80 8.84 5.91 1.14
N LEU A 81 8.69 4.70 1.67
CA LEU A 81 9.62 3.58 1.41
C LEU A 81 9.59 3.16 -0.06
N GLY A 82 8.43 3.18 -0.70
CA GLY A 82 8.29 2.91 -2.13
C GLY A 82 9.01 3.95 -2.98
N LEU A 83 8.91 5.24 -2.63
CA LEU A 83 9.67 6.31 -3.28
C LEU A 83 11.17 6.14 -3.09
N MET A 84 11.62 5.82 -1.87
CA MET A 84 13.03 5.54 -1.60
C MET A 84 13.54 4.35 -2.41
N THR A 85 12.74 3.28 -2.53
CA THR A 85 13.04 2.12 -3.37
C THR A 85 13.25 2.50 -4.84
N MET A 86 12.47 3.46 -5.36
CA MET A 86 12.59 3.91 -6.74
C MET A 86 13.77 4.87 -6.97
N ARG A 87 14.19 5.61 -5.93
CA ARG A 87 15.24 6.65 -6.03
C ARG A 87 16.64 6.09 -5.78
N GLU A 88 16.76 5.13 -4.88
CA GLU A 88 18.03 4.52 -4.50
C GLU A 88 18.46 3.41 -5.48
N GLN A 89 19.74 3.05 -5.44
CA GLN A 89 20.32 1.96 -6.22
C GLN A 89 21.10 0.98 -5.32
N GLY A 90 21.40 -0.21 -5.84
CA GLY A 90 22.19 -1.22 -5.11
C GLY A 90 21.51 -1.73 -3.82
N GLN A 91 22.30 -1.91 -2.76
CA GLN A 91 21.81 -2.49 -1.49
C GLN A 91 20.73 -1.66 -0.80
N LYS A 92 20.85 -0.33 -0.80
CA LYS A 92 19.88 0.58 -0.14
C LYS A 92 18.48 0.45 -0.72
N ARG A 93 18.38 0.22 -2.03
CA ARG A 93 17.11 -0.03 -2.71
C ARG A 93 16.45 -1.31 -2.23
N TRP A 94 17.20 -2.41 -2.13
CA TRP A 94 16.65 -3.69 -1.67
C TRP A 94 16.26 -3.67 -0.19
N LEU A 95 17.00 -2.92 0.63
CA LEU A 95 16.61 -2.63 2.02
C LEU A 95 15.30 -1.86 2.10
N ALA A 96 15.17 -0.76 1.33
CA ALA A 96 13.94 0.02 1.27
C ALA A 96 12.76 -0.82 0.73
N PHE A 97 13.01 -1.68 -0.25
CA PHE A 97 12.02 -2.60 -0.80
C PHE A 97 11.55 -3.61 0.25
N GLY A 98 12.49 -4.25 0.97
CA GLY A 98 12.18 -5.17 2.06
C GLY A 98 11.38 -4.50 3.17
N ALA A 99 11.76 -3.27 3.56
CA ALA A 99 11.03 -2.47 4.52
C ALA A 99 9.62 -2.11 4.02
N ALA A 100 9.45 -1.78 2.74
CA ALA A 100 8.15 -1.51 2.14
C ALA A 100 7.24 -2.75 2.17
N LEU A 101 7.78 -3.93 1.86
CA LEU A 101 7.05 -5.19 1.94
C LEU A 101 6.65 -5.53 3.38
N PHE A 102 7.55 -5.33 4.34
CA PHE A 102 7.24 -5.49 5.77
C PHE A 102 6.13 -4.55 6.22
N CYS A 103 6.17 -3.28 5.79
CA CYS A 103 5.13 -2.30 6.07
C CYS A 103 3.78 -2.74 5.48
N LEU A 104 3.76 -3.23 4.23
CA LEU A 104 2.56 -3.76 3.59
C LEU A 104 1.99 -4.96 4.36
N PHE A 105 2.85 -5.90 4.77
CA PHE A 105 2.46 -7.04 5.60
C PHE A 105 1.82 -6.58 6.93
N TYR A 106 2.42 -5.57 7.57
CA TYR A 106 1.89 -5.01 8.81
C TYR A 106 0.52 -4.35 8.61
N ILE A 107 0.30 -3.59 7.52
CA ILE A 107 -1.01 -3.03 7.15
C ILE A 107 -2.07 -4.15 7.03
N ILE A 108 -1.73 -5.24 6.36
CA ILE A 108 -2.62 -6.40 6.21
C ILE A 108 -2.95 -7.00 7.58
N LYS A 109 -1.94 -7.19 8.43
CA LYS A 109 -2.15 -7.73 9.78
C LYS A 109 -3.07 -6.83 10.63
N VAL A 110 -2.84 -5.52 10.65
CA VAL A 110 -3.71 -4.55 11.33
C VAL A 110 -5.14 -4.60 10.76
N ALA A 111 -5.30 -4.88 9.46
CA ALA A 111 -6.61 -5.06 8.85
C ALA A 111 -7.39 -6.25 9.38
N PHE A 112 -6.72 -7.37 9.65
CA PHE A 112 -7.34 -8.58 10.19
C PHE A 112 -7.57 -8.46 11.69
N ALA A 113 -6.59 -7.95 12.43
CA ALA A 113 -6.68 -7.80 13.88
C ALA A 113 -7.67 -6.70 14.30
N LYS A 114 -7.89 -5.68 13.46
CA LYS A 114 -8.62 -4.44 13.81
C LYS A 114 -8.13 -3.79 15.11
N GLN A 115 -6.87 -4.02 15.47
CA GLN A 115 -6.18 -3.49 16.64
C GLN A 115 -4.84 -2.90 16.20
N VAL A 116 -4.41 -1.81 16.85
CA VAL A 116 -3.17 -1.08 16.53
C VAL A 116 -1.94 -1.78 17.11
N PHE A 117 -2.06 -2.27 18.33
CA PHE A 117 -0.99 -2.86 19.11
C PHE A 117 -1.15 -4.38 19.21
N PHE A 118 -0.02 -5.08 19.21
CA PHE A 118 0.06 -6.54 19.37
C PHE A 118 -0.26 -7.00 20.81
N PHE A 119 -0.39 -6.07 21.76
CA PHE A 119 -0.59 -6.31 23.18
C PHE A 119 -1.49 -5.21 23.77
N LEU A 120 -2.80 -5.46 23.82
CA LEU A 120 -3.76 -5.06 24.86
C LEU A 120 -5.19 -5.42 24.40
#